data_AF-A0A1Y1WUC1-F1
#
_entry.id   AF-A0A1Y1WUC1-F1
#
_cell.length_a   1.000
_cell.length_b   1.000
_cell.length_c   1.000
_cell.angle_alpha   90.00
_cell.angle_beta   90.00
_cell.angle_gamma   90.00
#
_symmetry.space_group_name_H-M   'P 1'
#
loop_
_entity.id
_entity.type
_entity.pdbx_description
1 polymer ?
#
loop_
_entity_poly.entity_id
_entity_poly.type
_entity_poly.pdbx_seq_one_letter_code
_entity_poly.pdbx_strand_id
1 'polypeptide(L)'
;SGEEQYTFKSSIIVILTKFVIALRQDSMKIYEITIPIIKKCIDPSAKSQYFYFVEDILELWQAIVQNAPECTPELLSLFPPLLGLFDYSSTLLTVIKIVESYVILAPTLIFQQYASELFNKLSEVIDHPKPEIVKYTVRIIDFCIQIGHRDHCLPSIVEVITTTTVIDKMLDTIMKEDEYCRAVVDYLSLFSRIMFYDVNLFIQLMKHYGQKYDQDSILKPMLQIYVDRIDTVGHPKVRKLVGLALSNIIPSLNQDTLDQLQGIFVVMSDILTEVLESGKKDLLVYWHDDNIEPEDEDSLDIIRRRELLKLDPVNTVNIFDFFKSKLSELEAIAGGPQPFNDLILSHMDPLIVYQIQKLIS
;
A
#
# COMPACT_ATOMS: atom_id res chain seq x y z
N SER A 1 19.16 44.64 -0.40
CA SER A 1 20.09 43.70 -1.08
C SER A 1 19.28 42.59 -1.77
N GLY A 2 19.88 41.76 -2.63
CA GLY A 2 19.15 40.64 -3.27
C GLY A 2 18.52 39.67 -2.24
N GLU A 3 19.21 39.44 -1.12
CA GLU A 3 18.75 38.59 -0.02
C GLU A 3 17.44 39.06 0.62
N GLU A 4 17.28 40.36 0.89
CA GLU A 4 16.03 40.92 1.46
C GLU A 4 14.82 40.68 0.54
N GLN A 5 15.01 40.73 -0.78
CA GLN A 5 13.96 40.40 -1.75
C GLN A 5 13.58 38.91 -1.74
N TYR A 6 14.54 38.01 -1.49
CA TYR A 6 14.26 36.57 -1.40
C TYR A 6 13.53 36.24 -0.10
N THR A 7 13.98 36.77 1.05
CA THR A 7 13.30 36.59 2.35
C THR A 7 11.87 37.11 2.33
N PHE A 8 11.62 38.26 1.68
CA PHE A 8 10.27 38.79 1.52
C PHE A 8 9.36 37.88 0.69
N LYS A 9 9.87 37.31 -0.42
CA LYS A 9 9.11 36.37 -1.25
C LYS A 9 8.81 35.06 -0.53
N SER A 10 9.77 34.51 0.20
CA SER A 10 9.58 33.33 1.07
C SER A 10 8.48 33.60 2.10
N SER A 11 8.52 34.76 2.76
CA SER A 11 7.48 35.16 3.72
C SER A 11 6.08 35.21 3.09
N ILE A 12 5.95 35.65 1.84
CA ILE A 12 4.67 35.64 1.11
C ILE A 12 4.18 34.20 0.90
N ILE A 13 5.06 33.28 0.49
CA ILE A 13 4.70 31.87 0.26
C ILE A 13 4.24 31.22 1.57
N VAL A 14 4.94 31.48 2.68
CA VAL A 14 4.54 31.00 4.01
C VAL A 14 3.17 31.57 4.42
N ILE A 15 2.92 32.86 4.20
CA ILE A 15 1.61 33.47 4.47
C ILE A 15 0.52 32.81 3.62
N LEU A 16 0.76 32.61 2.32
CA LEU A 16 -0.20 31.93 1.43
C LEU A 16 -0.49 30.50 1.92
N THR A 17 0.52 29.78 2.40
CA THR A 17 0.38 28.44 2.98
C THR A 17 -0.55 28.47 4.20
N LYS A 18 -0.31 29.41 5.15
CA LYS A 18 -1.19 29.56 6.31
C LYS A 18 -2.60 30.00 5.93
N PHE A 19 -2.76 30.79 4.87
CA PHE A 19 -4.08 31.13 4.32
C PHE A 19 -4.81 29.91 3.75
N VAL A 20 -4.13 29.05 2.98
CA VAL A 20 -4.71 27.80 2.47
C VAL A 20 -5.21 26.93 3.62
N ILE A 21 -4.38 26.71 4.64
CA ILE A 21 -4.73 25.90 5.82
C ILE A 21 -5.92 26.51 6.56
N ALA A 22 -5.92 27.83 6.77
CA ALA A 22 -7.00 28.52 7.46
C ALA A 22 -8.33 28.50 6.68
N LEU A 23 -8.28 28.55 5.35
CA LEU A 23 -9.47 28.51 4.48
C LEU A 23 -10.04 27.10 4.33
N ARG A 24 -9.26 26.04 4.57
CA ARG A 24 -9.66 24.63 4.40
C ARG A 24 -10.30 24.42 3.01
N GLN A 25 -11.54 23.90 2.96
CA GLN A 25 -12.28 23.66 1.72
C GLN A 25 -12.47 24.91 0.84
N ASP A 26 -12.44 26.12 1.43
CA ASP A 26 -12.55 27.38 0.70
C ASP A 26 -11.23 27.84 0.06
N SER A 27 -10.13 27.08 0.22
CA SER A 27 -8.80 27.40 -0.31
C SER A 27 -8.77 27.54 -1.84
N MET A 28 -9.74 26.94 -2.56
CA MET A 28 -9.88 27.09 -4.02
C MET A 28 -9.99 28.56 -4.47
N LYS A 29 -10.49 29.45 -3.60
CA LYS A 29 -10.64 30.89 -3.89
C LYS A 29 -9.32 31.61 -4.16
N ILE A 30 -8.19 31.04 -3.74
CA ILE A 30 -6.86 31.65 -3.93
C ILE A 30 -6.00 30.89 -4.96
N TYR A 31 -6.54 29.88 -5.64
CA TYR A 31 -5.82 29.08 -6.64
C TYR A 31 -5.34 29.91 -7.84
N GLU A 32 -6.11 30.93 -8.23
CA GLU A 32 -5.72 31.88 -9.28
C GLU A 32 -4.38 32.60 -8.98
N ILE A 33 -4.02 32.69 -7.69
CA ILE A 33 -2.76 33.30 -7.24
C ILE A 33 -1.71 32.21 -6.95
N THR A 34 -2.07 31.17 -6.20
CA THR A 34 -1.10 30.19 -5.69
C THR A 34 -0.59 29.23 -6.77
N ILE A 35 -1.44 28.75 -7.68
CA ILE A 35 -1.04 27.79 -8.72
C ILE A 35 -0.01 28.41 -9.69
N PRO A 36 -0.20 29.64 -10.21
CA PRO A 36 0.82 30.28 -11.05
C PRO A 36 2.16 30.50 -10.33
N ILE A 37 2.14 30.79 -9.03
CA ILE A 37 3.36 30.92 -8.21
C ILE A 37 4.11 29.59 -8.19
N ILE A 38 3.41 28.48 -7.89
CA ILE A 38 4.01 27.14 -7.88
C ILE A 38 4.63 26.84 -9.25
N LYS A 39 3.86 26.97 -10.34
CA LYS A 39 4.34 26.70 -11.71
C LYS A 39 5.62 27.47 -12.05
N LYS A 40 5.67 28.74 -11.69
CA LYS A 40 6.82 29.60 -11.95
C LYS A 40 8.04 29.19 -11.14
N CYS A 41 7.84 28.78 -9.88
CA CYS A 41 8.93 28.39 -9.01
C CYS A 41 9.50 27.01 -9.35
N ILE A 42 8.69 26.09 -9.88
CA ILE A 42 9.12 24.73 -10.26
C ILE A 42 9.65 24.62 -11.70
N ASP A 43 9.60 25.69 -12.50
CA ASP A 43 10.06 25.70 -13.88
C ASP A 43 11.59 25.47 -13.97
N PRO A 44 12.06 24.34 -14.54
CA PRO A 44 13.48 24.04 -14.65
C PRO A 44 14.25 25.01 -15.56
N SER A 45 13.54 25.72 -16.46
CA SER A 45 14.13 26.74 -17.33
C SER A 45 14.51 28.01 -16.54
N ALA A 46 13.84 28.26 -15.41
CA ALA A 46 14.14 29.31 -14.46
C ALA A 46 15.24 28.88 -13.47
N LYS A 47 16.39 28.43 -13.99
CA LYS A 47 17.52 27.79 -13.28
C LYS A 47 18.05 28.49 -12.01
N SER A 48 17.69 29.74 -11.74
CA SER A 48 18.18 30.50 -10.58
C SER A 48 17.18 30.69 -9.44
N GLN A 49 15.87 30.43 -9.62
CA GLN A 49 14.85 30.70 -8.59
C GLN A 49 14.35 29.43 -7.89
N TYR A 50 14.41 28.28 -8.56
CA TYR A 50 13.98 26.98 -8.03
C TYR A 50 14.61 26.65 -6.67
N PHE A 51 15.95 26.67 -6.59
CA PHE A 51 16.69 26.22 -5.40
C PHE A 51 16.43 27.06 -4.14
N TYR A 52 16.05 28.33 -4.28
CA TYR A 52 15.85 29.21 -3.12
C TYR A 52 14.47 29.07 -2.47
N PHE A 53 13.48 28.53 -3.18
CA PHE A 53 12.09 28.50 -2.74
C PHE A 53 11.46 27.12 -2.75
N VAL A 54 12.17 26.08 -3.19
CA VAL A 54 11.59 24.76 -3.41
C VAL A 54 10.92 24.20 -2.15
N GLU A 55 11.53 24.38 -0.97
CA GLU A 55 10.95 23.91 0.30
C GLU A 55 9.63 24.62 0.61
N ASP A 56 9.62 25.95 0.64
CA ASP A 56 8.41 26.75 0.89
C ASP A 56 7.30 26.47 -0.15
N ILE A 57 7.68 26.27 -1.41
CA ILE A 57 6.75 26.02 -2.52
C ILE A 57 6.14 24.62 -2.42
N LEU A 58 6.93 23.61 -2.04
CA LEU A 58 6.42 22.26 -1.82
C LEU A 58 5.52 22.22 -0.58
N GLU A 59 5.81 23.00 0.48
CA GLU A 59 4.92 23.14 1.64
C GLU A 59 3.59 23.79 1.25
N LEU A 60 3.61 24.89 0.49
CA LEU A 60 2.40 25.52 -0.06
C LEU A 60 1.60 24.52 -0.90
N TRP A 61 2.27 23.77 -1.76
CA TRP A 61 1.62 22.80 -2.63
C TRP A 61 0.99 21.64 -1.84
N GLN A 62 1.71 21.07 -0.87
CA GLN A 62 1.17 20.06 0.03
C GLN A 62 -0.09 20.57 0.75
N ALA A 63 -0.04 21.78 1.31
CA ALA A 63 -1.19 22.39 1.98
C ALA A 63 -2.39 22.56 1.05
N ILE A 64 -2.17 22.94 -0.21
CA ILE A 64 -3.23 23.06 -1.22
C ILE A 64 -3.89 21.71 -1.46
N VAL A 65 -3.12 20.67 -1.75
CA VAL A 65 -3.66 19.33 -2.05
C VAL A 65 -4.40 18.76 -0.84
N GLN A 66 -3.88 18.97 0.37
CA GLN A 66 -4.49 18.49 1.60
C GLN A 66 -5.84 19.14 1.94
N ASN A 67 -6.02 20.40 1.54
CA ASN A 67 -7.23 21.19 1.83
C ASN A 67 -8.16 21.36 0.62
N ALA A 68 -7.74 20.93 -0.57
CA ALA A 68 -8.57 20.92 -1.76
C ALA A 68 -9.79 20.01 -1.53
N PRO A 69 -11.04 20.46 -1.76
CA PRO A 69 -12.22 19.59 -1.70
C PRO A 69 -12.35 18.68 -2.93
N GLU A 70 -11.84 19.13 -4.08
CA GLU A 70 -11.79 18.39 -5.33
C GLU A 70 -10.54 18.77 -6.14
N CYS A 71 -10.18 17.96 -7.14
CA CYS A 71 -9.06 18.24 -8.02
C CYS A 71 -9.50 19.01 -9.26
N THR A 72 -9.43 20.33 -9.19
CA THR A 72 -9.66 21.23 -10.35
C THR A 72 -8.65 20.96 -11.48
N PRO A 73 -8.97 21.26 -12.75
CA PRO A 73 -8.04 21.12 -13.86
C PRO A 73 -6.71 21.88 -13.65
N GLU A 74 -6.77 23.06 -13.03
CA GLU A 74 -5.60 23.87 -12.71
C GLU A 74 -4.71 23.16 -11.69
N LEU A 75 -5.29 22.56 -10.65
CA LEU A 75 -4.56 21.80 -9.65
C LEU A 75 -3.97 20.51 -10.23
N LEU A 76 -4.72 19.81 -11.09
CA LEU A 76 -4.24 18.61 -11.79
C LEU A 76 -3.05 18.93 -12.70
N SER A 77 -3.04 20.10 -13.34
CA SER A 77 -1.95 20.51 -14.23
C SER A 77 -0.59 20.64 -13.55
N LEU A 78 -0.53 20.65 -12.21
CA LEU A 78 0.71 20.61 -11.44
C LEU A 78 1.25 19.18 -11.27
N PHE A 79 0.44 18.14 -11.44
CA PHE A 79 0.85 16.76 -11.19
C PHE A 79 1.97 16.26 -12.12
N PRO A 80 1.97 16.49 -13.45
CA PRO A 80 3.08 16.05 -14.30
C PRO A 80 4.43 16.70 -13.92
N PRO A 81 4.51 18.03 -13.70
CA PRO A 81 5.72 18.64 -13.15
C PRO A 81 6.18 18.02 -11.83
N LEU A 82 5.26 17.58 -10.95
CA LEU A 82 5.59 16.92 -9.68
C LEU A 82 6.39 15.63 -9.90
N LEU A 83 5.99 14.82 -10.88
CA LEU A 83 6.68 13.56 -11.21
C LEU A 83 8.10 13.82 -11.70
N GLY A 84 8.31 14.93 -12.42
CA GLY A 84 9.65 15.41 -12.80
C GLY A 84 10.54 15.81 -11.62
N LEU A 85 9.98 16.01 -10.41
CA LEU A 85 10.77 16.37 -9.23
C LEU A 85 11.37 15.17 -8.49
N PHE A 86 11.07 13.93 -8.91
CA PHE A 86 11.64 12.71 -8.30
C PHE A 86 13.17 12.67 -8.41
N ASP A 87 13.73 13.34 -9.42
CA ASP A 87 15.17 13.35 -9.68
C ASP A 87 15.95 14.20 -8.64
N TYR A 88 15.26 14.96 -7.76
CA TYR A 88 15.86 15.84 -6.77
C TYR A 88 15.85 15.24 -5.36
N SER A 89 16.96 14.56 -5.00
CA SER A 89 17.10 13.79 -3.76
C SER A 89 16.86 14.54 -2.44
N SER A 90 17.12 15.87 -2.39
CA SER A 90 16.90 16.68 -1.18
C SER A 90 15.43 16.89 -0.83
N THR A 91 14.56 16.88 -1.84
CA THR A 91 13.12 17.17 -1.69
C THR A 91 12.22 15.96 -1.93
N LEU A 92 12.81 14.82 -2.29
CA LEU A 92 12.12 13.61 -2.72
C LEU A 92 11.03 13.15 -1.73
N LEU A 93 11.29 13.17 -0.42
CA LEU A 93 10.29 12.76 0.57
C LEU A 93 9.03 13.65 0.51
N THR A 94 9.20 14.96 0.42
CA THR A 94 8.10 15.92 0.31
C THR A 94 7.34 15.73 -1.01
N VAL A 95 8.07 15.52 -2.12
CA VAL A 95 7.47 15.24 -3.43
C VAL A 95 6.58 13.99 -3.37
N ILE A 96 7.07 12.90 -2.76
CA ILE A 96 6.31 11.66 -2.62
C ILE A 96 5.07 11.86 -1.73
N LYS A 97 5.16 12.64 -0.65
CA LYS A 97 4.00 13.00 0.20
C LYS A 97 2.92 13.76 -0.59
N ILE A 98 3.33 14.65 -1.50
CA ILE A 98 2.39 15.37 -2.37
C ILE A 98 1.74 14.42 -3.37
N VAL A 99 2.53 13.55 -4.02
CA VAL A 99 2.01 12.52 -4.95
C VAL A 99 0.97 11.64 -4.27
N GLU A 100 1.26 11.18 -3.07
CA GLU A 100 0.34 10.39 -2.28
C GLU A 100 -1.00 11.11 -2.04
N SER A 101 -0.93 12.39 -1.70
CA SER A 101 -2.12 13.22 -1.46
C SER A 101 -2.94 13.38 -2.75
N TYR A 102 -2.30 13.46 -3.92
CA TYR A 102 -2.98 13.47 -5.23
C TYR A 102 -3.66 12.13 -5.55
N VAL A 103 -3.00 11.00 -5.28
CA VAL A 103 -3.57 9.66 -5.51
C VAL A 103 -4.87 9.49 -4.73
N ILE A 104 -4.94 10.04 -3.50
CA ILE A 104 -6.15 9.99 -2.68
C ILE A 104 -7.18 11.05 -3.09
N LEU A 105 -6.75 12.25 -3.46
CA LEU A 105 -7.63 13.35 -3.88
C LEU A 105 -8.35 13.05 -5.20
N ALA A 106 -7.65 12.46 -6.18
CA ALA A 106 -8.12 12.33 -7.56
C ALA A 106 -7.78 10.99 -8.22
N PRO A 107 -8.08 9.84 -7.58
CA PRO A 107 -7.60 8.53 -8.04
C PRO A 107 -7.97 8.24 -9.50
N THR A 108 -9.20 8.51 -9.90
CA THR A 108 -9.67 8.26 -11.27
C THR A 108 -8.87 9.05 -12.31
N LEU A 109 -8.58 10.33 -12.05
CA LEU A 109 -7.81 11.17 -12.97
C LEU A 109 -6.35 10.72 -13.03
N ILE A 110 -5.75 10.40 -11.89
CA ILE A 110 -4.38 9.90 -11.81
C ILE A 110 -4.25 8.57 -12.55
N PHE A 111 -5.16 7.62 -12.34
CA PHE A 111 -5.09 6.32 -12.99
C PHE A 111 -5.29 6.40 -14.51
N GLN A 112 -6.21 7.24 -14.98
CA GLN A 112 -6.50 7.36 -16.40
C GLN A 112 -5.42 8.11 -17.17
N GLN A 113 -4.79 9.12 -16.57
CA GLN A 113 -3.87 10.02 -17.30
C GLN A 113 -2.40 9.77 -16.98
N TYR A 114 -2.07 9.28 -15.79
CA TYR A 114 -0.70 9.29 -15.26
C TYR A 114 -0.25 7.98 -14.62
N ALA A 115 -1.03 6.89 -14.65
CA ALA A 115 -0.67 5.64 -13.98
C ALA A 115 0.71 5.11 -14.39
N SER A 116 1.00 5.04 -15.70
CA SER A 116 2.28 4.51 -16.19
C SER A 116 3.46 5.37 -15.73
N GLU A 117 3.36 6.71 -15.85
CA GLU A 117 4.42 7.62 -15.42
C GLU A 117 4.63 7.57 -13.90
N LEU A 118 3.54 7.54 -13.13
CA LEU A 118 3.57 7.39 -11.68
C LEU A 118 4.30 6.09 -11.27
N PHE A 119 3.89 4.93 -11.79
CA PHE A 119 4.51 3.66 -11.40
C PHE A 119 5.95 3.53 -11.89
N ASN A 120 6.31 4.14 -13.02
CA ASN A 120 7.71 4.25 -13.43
C ASN A 120 8.53 5.06 -12.41
N LYS A 121 8.01 6.21 -11.94
CA LYS A 121 8.69 7.00 -10.90
C LYS A 121 8.74 6.30 -9.54
N LEU A 122 7.70 5.57 -9.16
CA LEU A 122 7.72 4.76 -7.93
C LEU A 122 8.73 3.59 -8.04
N SER A 123 8.91 3.01 -9.23
CA SER A 123 9.90 1.94 -9.45
C SER A 123 11.33 2.43 -9.24
N GLU A 124 11.63 3.69 -9.56
CA GLU A 124 12.95 4.31 -9.35
C GLU A 124 13.33 4.43 -7.87
N VAL A 125 12.34 4.46 -6.96
CA VAL A 125 12.55 4.77 -5.53
C VAL A 125 12.07 3.70 -4.56
N ILE A 126 11.53 2.58 -5.06
CA ILE A 126 11.02 1.49 -4.20
C ILE A 126 12.15 0.80 -3.41
N ASP A 127 13.36 0.74 -3.96
CA ASP A 127 14.57 0.17 -3.34
C ASP A 127 15.52 1.25 -2.78
N HIS A 128 14.99 2.44 -2.49
CA HIS A 128 15.80 3.57 -2.04
C HIS A 128 16.45 3.32 -0.67
N PRO A 129 17.72 3.75 -0.43
CA PRO A 129 18.45 3.47 0.82
C PRO A 129 17.84 4.13 2.08
N LYS A 130 17.02 5.18 1.93
CA LYS A 130 16.28 5.80 3.04
C LYS A 130 14.96 5.05 3.27
N PRO A 131 14.75 4.41 4.44
CA PRO A 131 13.54 3.63 4.72
C PRO A 131 12.24 4.44 4.66
N GLU A 132 12.29 5.73 4.99
CA GLU A 132 11.13 6.60 4.89
C GLU A 132 10.64 6.75 3.46
N ILE A 133 11.54 6.87 2.48
CA ILE A 133 11.18 6.93 1.06
C ILE A 133 10.46 5.65 0.65
N VAL A 134 11.03 4.48 0.99
CA VAL A 134 10.43 3.16 0.71
C VAL A 134 9.04 3.05 1.35
N LYS A 135 8.90 3.45 2.63
CA LYS A 135 7.63 3.41 3.36
C LYS A 135 6.53 4.19 2.63
N TYR A 136 6.82 5.42 2.21
CA TYR A 136 5.83 6.24 1.50
C TYR A 136 5.55 5.70 0.08
N THR A 137 6.57 5.21 -0.63
CA THR A 137 6.41 4.57 -1.94
C THR A 137 5.49 3.35 -1.85
N VAL A 138 5.74 2.44 -0.92
CA VAL A 138 4.89 1.27 -0.66
C VAL A 138 3.46 1.71 -0.31
N ARG A 139 3.30 2.72 0.54
CA ARG A 139 1.99 3.23 0.94
C ARG A 139 1.19 3.80 -0.23
N ILE A 140 1.84 4.48 -1.17
CA ILE A 140 1.18 4.93 -2.41
C ILE A 140 0.68 3.73 -3.22
N ILE A 141 1.51 2.71 -3.39
CA ILE A 141 1.14 1.49 -4.12
C ILE A 141 -0.03 0.77 -3.41
N ASP A 142 0.02 0.66 -2.07
CA ASP A 142 -1.05 0.08 -1.25
C ASP A 142 -2.38 0.84 -1.46
N PHE A 143 -2.36 2.18 -1.45
CA PHE A 143 -3.54 2.98 -1.77
C PHE A 143 -4.03 2.76 -3.19
N CYS A 144 -3.13 2.68 -4.18
CA CYS A 144 -3.52 2.38 -5.55
C CYS A 144 -4.24 1.02 -5.65
N ILE A 145 -3.77 -0.01 -4.95
CA ILE A 145 -4.39 -1.34 -4.92
C ILE A 145 -5.76 -1.30 -4.23
N GLN A 146 -5.86 -0.67 -3.06
CA GLN A 146 -7.12 -0.54 -2.31
C GLN A 146 -8.19 0.23 -3.09
N ILE A 147 -7.80 1.38 -3.66
CA ILE A 147 -8.67 2.19 -4.50
C ILE A 147 -9.04 1.42 -5.78
N GLY A 148 -8.09 0.74 -6.40
CA GLY A 148 -8.33 -0.10 -7.57
C GLY A 148 -9.35 -1.20 -7.30
N HIS A 149 -9.32 -1.82 -6.12
CA HIS A 149 -10.34 -2.78 -5.71
C HIS A 149 -11.70 -2.12 -5.50
N ARG A 150 -11.75 -1.01 -4.74
CA ARG A 150 -12.97 -0.23 -4.47
C ARG A 150 -13.68 0.22 -5.75
N ASP A 151 -12.90 0.68 -6.73
CA ASP A 151 -13.39 1.24 -7.99
C ASP A 151 -13.47 0.18 -9.12
N HIS A 152 -13.31 -1.11 -8.78
CA HIS A 152 -13.39 -2.25 -9.69
C HIS A 152 -12.43 -2.21 -10.90
N CYS A 153 -11.26 -1.60 -10.73
CA CYS A 153 -10.20 -1.50 -11.74
C CYS A 153 -8.87 -2.16 -11.32
N LEU A 154 -8.88 -2.98 -10.26
CA LEU A 154 -7.69 -3.66 -9.74
C LEU A 154 -6.86 -4.40 -10.82
N PRO A 155 -7.45 -5.19 -11.74
CA PRO A 155 -6.66 -5.87 -12.78
C PRO A 155 -5.87 -4.89 -13.65
N SER A 156 -6.45 -3.76 -14.04
CA SER A 156 -5.77 -2.72 -14.83
C SER A 156 -4.65 -2.04 -14.05
N ILE A 157 -4.85 -1.80 -12.75
CA ILE A 157 -3.78 -1.26 -11.90
C ILE A 157 -2.62 -2.26 -11.80
N VAL A 158 -2.89 -3.53 -11.51
CA VAL A 158 -1.86 -4.57 -11.42
C VAL A 158 -1.15 -4.76 -12.76
N GLU A 159 -1.87 -4.71 -13.88
CA GLU A 159 -1.30 -4.74 -15.22
C GLU A 159 -0.30 -3.60 -15.42
N VAL A 160 -0.67 -2.34 -15.12
CA VAL A 160 0.24 -1.20 -15.23
C VAL A 160 1.47 -1.38 -14.33
N ILE A 161 1.30 -1.81 -13.08
CA ILE A 161 2.43 -2.06 -12.18
C ILE A 161 3.36 -3.12 -12.78
N THR A 162 2.82 -4.19 -13.37
CA THR A 162 3.57 -5.27 -14.02
C THR A 162 4.32 -4.80 -15.28
N THR A 163 3.82 -3.78 -15.99
CA THR A 163 4.57 -3.19 -17.13
C THR A 163 5.80 -2.39 -16.70
N THR A 164 5.93 -2.09 -15.39
CA THR A 164 7.09 -1.42 -14.80
C THR A 164 7.96 -2.42 -14.03
N THR A 165 9.13 -1.99 -13.56
CA THR A 165 10.03 -2.85 -12.75
C THR A 165 9.67 -2.92 -11.26
N VAL A 166 8.51 -2.39 -10.84
CA VAL A 166 8.08 -2.40 -9.43
C VAL A 166 8.00 -3.83 -8.89
N ILE A 167 7.28 -4.72 -9.58
CA ILE A 167 7.11 -6.11 -9.13
C ILE A 167 8.42 -6.87 -9.19
N ASP A 168 9.23 -6.66 -10.25
CA ASP A 168 10.56 -7.22 -10.36
C ASP A 168 11.44 -6.91 -9.15
N LYS A 169 11.54 -5.64 -8.76
CA LYS A 169 12.34 -5.21 -7.61
C LYS A 169 11.81 -5.77 -6.29
N MET A 170 10.50 -5.82 -6.11
CA MET A 170 9.89 -6.42 -4.92
C MET A 170 10.20 -7.92 -4.82
N LEU A 171 10.00 -8.67 -5.91
CA LEU A 171 10.27 -10.10 -5.94
C LEU A 171 11.76 -10.40 -5.78
N ASP A 172 12.64 -9.64 -6.44
CA ASP A 172 14.09 -9.81 -6.28
C ASP A 172 14.51 -9.56 -4.83
N THR A 173 13.86 -8.64 -4.12
CA THR A 173 14.13 -8.40 -2.69
C THR A 173 13.58 -9.52 -1.81
N ILE A 174 12.38 -10.00 -2.09
CA ILE A 174 11.71 -11.08 -1.35
C ILE A 174 12.48 -12.40 -1.49
N MET A 175 12.92 -12.73 -2.70
CA MET A 175 13.53 -14.01 -3.04
C MET A 175 15.03 -14.09 -2.73
N LYS A 176 15.72 -12.97 -2.45
CA LYS A 176 17.17 -12.95 -2.20
C LYS A 176 17.61 -13.50 -0.83
N GLU A 177 16.70 -13.93 0.03
CA GLU A 177 16.98 -14.56 1.34
C GLU A 177 17.98 -13.81 2.26
N ASP A 178 18.23 -12.50 2.05
CA ASP A 178 19.11 -11.72 2.93
C ASP A 178 18.47 -11.47 4.31
N GLU A 179 19.32 -11.47 5.37
CA GLU A 179 18.91 -11.29 6.76
C GLU A 179 18.10 -9.99 6.97
N TYR A 180 16.85 -10.14 7.43
CA TYR A 180 15.97 -9.07 7.93
C TYR A 180 15.96 -7.77 7.12
N CYS A 181 15.40 -7.83 5.91
CA CYS A 181 15.05 -6.61 5.19
C CYS A 181 13.63 -6.15 5.58
N ARG A 182 13.51 -5.02 6.28
CA ARG A 182 12.22 -4.39 6.63
C ARG A 182 11.29 -4.26 5.42
N ALA A 183 11.86 -3.99 4.24
CA ALA A 183 11.12 -3.86 3.00
C ALA A 183 10.40 -5.16 2.58
N VAL A 184 10.88 -6.34 2.99
CA VAL A 184 10.22 -7.62 2.68
C VAL A 184 8.82 -7.67 3.29
N VAL A 185 8.66 -7.28 4.56
CA VAL A 185 7.34 -7.22 5.21
C VAL A 185 6.41 -6.25 4.48
N ASP A 186 6.93 -5.09 4.10
CA ASP A 186 6.20 -4.07 3.37
C ASP A 186 5.75 -4.59 1.99
N TYR A 187 6.61 -5.28 1.24
CA TYR A 187 6.27 -5.84 -0.07
C TYR A 187 5.32 -7.04 0.03
N LEU A 188 5.52 -7.93 1.00
CA LEU A 188 4.59 -9.02 1.29
C LEU A 188 3.19 -8.47 1.61
N SER A 189 3.09 -7.32 2.28
CA SER A 189 1.79 -6.68 2.52
C SER A 189 1.07 -6.28 1.23
N LEU A 190 1.79 -5.77 0.21
CA LEU A 190 1.23 -5.43 -1.09
C LEU A 190 0.73 -6.66 -1.84
N PHE A 191 1.51 -7.74 -1.85
CA PHE A 191 1.06 -9.00 -2.44
C PHE A 191 -0.11 -9.62 -1.68
N SER A 192 -0.15 -9.47 -0.34
CA SER A 192 -1.28 -9.91 0.47
C SER A 192 -2.57 -9.18 0.12
N ARG A 193 -2.49 -7.88 -0.22
CA ARG A 193 -3.65 -7.13 -0.76
C ARG A 193 -4.18 -7.76 -2.04
N ILE A 194 -3.30 -8.02 -3.00
CA ILE A 194 -3.68 -8.60 -4.29
C ILE A 194 -4.29 -9.99 -4.06
N MET A 195 -3.62 -10.84 -3.27
CA MET A 195 -4.08 -12.20 -2.93
C MET A 195 -5.43 -12.21 -2.20
N PHE A 196 -5.67 -11.24 -1.31
CA PHE A 196 -6.96 -11.12 -0.63
C PHE A 196 -8.07 -10.61 -1.57
N TYR A 197 -7.81 -9.60 -2.38
CA TYR A 197 -8.81 -9.00 -3.26
C TYR A 197 -9.15 -9.85 -4.48
N ASP A 198 -8.16 -10.51 -5.07
CA ASP A 198 -8.32 -11.41 -6.22
C ASP A 198 -7.23 -12.50 -6.22
N VAL A 199 -7.58 -13.65 -5.65
CA VAL A 199 -6.69 -14.82 -5.58
C VAL A 199 -6.26 -15.32 -6.96
N ASN A 200 -7.12 -15.21 -7.98
CA ASN A 200 -6.81 -15.69 -9.32
C ASN A 200 -5.79 -14.78 -9.99
N LEU A 201 -5.97 -13.46 -9.85
CA LEU A 201 -4.99 -12.48 -10.31
C LEU A 201 -3.63 -12.69 -9.64
N PHE A 202 -3.62 -12.95 -8.33
CA PHE A 202 -2.38 -13.27 -7.62
C PHE A 202 -1.70 -14.54 -8.15
N ILE A 203 -2.45 -15.64 -8.32
CA ILE A 203 -1.90 -16.89 -8.89
C ILE A 203 -1.37 -16.67 -10.31
N GLN A 204 -2.09 -15.90 -11.15
CA GLN A 204 -1.63 -15.55 -12.50
C GLN A 204 -0.33 -14.76 -12.47
N LEU A 205 -0.19 -13.82 -11.53
CA LEU A 205 1.03 -13.05 -11.34
C LEU A 205 2.20 -13.96 -10.93
N MET A 206 1.98 -14.90 -10.01
CA MET A 206 3.00 -15.87 -9.60
C MET A 206 3.42 -16.81 -10.75
N LYS A 207 2.50 -17.15 -11.67
CA LYS A 207 2.82 -17.90 -12.90
C LYS A 207 3.59 -17.06 -13.90
N HIS A 208 3.19 -15.80 -14.09
CA HIS A 208 3.88 -14.86 -14.98
C HIS A 208 5.36 -14.70 -14.60
N TYR A 209 5.63 -14.52 -13.30
CA TYR A 209 6.99 -14.38 -12.79
C TYR A 209 7.72 -15.72 -12.57
N GLY A 210 7.05 -16.86 -12.70
CA GLY A 210 7.69 -18.19 -12.67
C GLY A 210 8.87 -18.29 -13.63
N GLN A 211 8.65 -17.84 -14.88
CA GLN A 211 9.64 -17.90 -15.95
C GLN A 211 10.95 -17.16 -15.61
N LYS A 212 10.88 -16.08 -14.83
CA LYS A 212 12.06 -15.31 -14.40
C LYS A 212 12.98 -16.11 -13.47
N TYR A 213 12.42 -17.08 -12.74
CA TYR A 213 13.13 -17.89 -11.75
C TYR A 213 13.26 -19.36 -12.20
N ASP A 214 13.17 -19.64 -13.50
CA ASP A 214 13.26 -21.00 -14.07
C ASP A 214 12.25 -22.00 -13.47
N GLN A 215 11.03 -21.52 -13.14
CA GLN A 215 9.94 -22.32 -12.56
C GLN A 215 8.62 -22.10 -13.33
N ASP A 216 7.69 -23.05 -13.25
CA ASP A 216 6.34 -22.85 -13.83
C ASP A 216 5.54 -21.78 -13.08
N SER A 217 5.81 -21.64 -11.77
CA SER A 217 5.25 -20.62 -10.90
C SER A 217 6.14 -20.41 -9.69
N ILE A 218 6.22 -19.16 -9.21
CA ILE A 218 6.82 -18.85 -7.91
C ILE A 218 5.82 -18.90 -6.75
N LEU A 219 4.64 -19.52 -6.93
CA LEU A 219 3.60 -19.53 -5.90
C LEU A 219 4.07 -20.26 -4.62
N LYS A 220 4.60 -21.47 -4.76
CA LYS A 220 5.12 -22.25 -3.63
C LYS A 220 6.22 -21.50 -2.83
N PRO A 221 7.31 -21.02 -3.45
CA PRO A 221 8.33 -20.28 -2.70
C PRO A 221 7.78 -18.99 -2.09
N MET A 222 6.86 -18.29 -2.76
CA MET A 222 6.21 -17.11 -2.19
C MET A 222 5.40 -17.44 -0.92
N LEU A 223 4.61 -18.52 -0.93
CA LEU A 223 3.87 -18.99 0.24
C LEU A 223 4.79 -19.45 1.36
N GLN A 224 5.89 -20.15 1.04
CA GLN A 224 6.90 -20.54 2.01
C GLN A 224 7.50 -19.32 2.72
N ILE A 225 7.78 -18.23 2.00
CA ILE A 225 8.28 -16.99 2.61
C ILE A 225 7.27 -16.38 3.58
N TYR A 226 5.96 -16.39 3.27
CA TYR A 226 4.95 -15.94 4.24
C TYR A 226 4.97 -16.77 5.52
N VAL A 227 5.10 -18.09 5.39
CA VAL A 227 5.18 -19.01 6.53
C VAL A 227 6.44 -18.75 7.36
N ASP A 228 7.60 -18.64 6.72
CA ASP A 228 8.89 -18.50 7.39
C ASP A 228 9.12 -17.11 8.00
N ARG A 229 8.44 -16.09 7.49
CA ARG A 229 8.64 -14.68 7.88
C ARG A 229 7.53 -14.10 8.72
N ILE A 230 6.47 -14.84 9.06
CA ILE A 230 5.34 -14.28 9.82
C ILE A 230 5.79 -13.66 11.15
N ASP A 231 6.74 -14.27 11.84
CA ASP A 231 7.29 -13.79 13.12
C ASP A 231 8.04 -12.46 13.00
N THR A 232 8.50 -12.12 11.78
CA THR A 232 9.15 -10.83 11.50
C THR A 232 8.12 -9.70 11.32
N VAL A 233 6.86 -10.04 11.08
CA VAL A 233 5.77 -9.08 10.90
C VAL A 233 5.28 -8.64 12.28
N GLY A 234 5.91 -7.60 12.84
CA GLY A 234 5.50 -7.08 14.15
C GLY A 234 4.19 -6.30 14.16
N HIS A 235 3.75 -5.76 13.01
CA HIS A 235 2.58 -4.89 12.94
C HIS A 235 1.27 -5.70 12.80
N PRO A 236 0.33 -5.66 13.76
CA PRO A 236 -0.84 -6.54 13.79
C PRO A 236 -1.82 -6.31 12.63
N LYS A 237 -1.91 -5.09 12.10
CA LYS A 237 -2.63 -4.84 10.83
C LYS A 237 -2.07 -5.67 9.67
N VAL A 238 -0.74 -5.75 9.55
CA VAL A 238 -0.09 -6.51 8.49
C VAL A 238 -0.22 -8.01 8.77
N ARG A 239 -0.05 -8.47 10.02
CA ARG A 239 -0.31 -9.87 10.39
C ARG A 239 -1.74 -10.30 10.04
N LYS A 240 -2.74 -9.51 10.41
CA LYS A 240 -4.15 -9.78 10.07
C LYS A 240 -4.35 -9.83 8.55
N LEU A 241 -3.78 -8.90 7.80
CA LEU A 241 -3.85 -8.91 6.33
C LEU A 241 -3.24 -10.18 5.73
N VAL A 242 -2.06 -10.59 6.20
CA VAL A 242 -1.39 -11.83 5.77
C VAL A 242 -2.27 -13.03 6.09
N GLY A 243 -2.80 -13.14 7.31
CA GLY A 243 -3.69 -14.24 7.69
C GLY A 243 -4.96 -14.31 6.83
N LEU A 244 -5.59 -13.16 6.56
CA LEU A 244 -6.72 -13.08 5.64
C LEU A 244 -6.35 -13.51 4.22
N ALA A 245 -5.22 -13.05 3.70
CA ALA A 245 -4.76 -13.38 2.37
C ALA A 245 -4.42 -14.88 2.23
N LEU A 246 -3.69 -15.45 3.20
CA LEU A 246 -3.38 -16.87 3.25
C LEU A 246 -4.64 -17.72 3.41
N SER A 247 -5.60 -17.28 4.22
CA SER A 247 -6.91 -17.94 4.31
C SER A 247 -7.61 -17.99 2.94
N ASN A 248 -7.49 -16.92 2.16
CA ASN A 248 -8.17 -16.78 0.87
C ASN A 248 -7.59 -17.68 -0.23
N ILE A 249 -6.30 -18.05 -0.17
CA ILE A 249 -5.67 -18.88 -1.20
C ILE A 249 -5.89 -20.38 -1.02
N ILE A 250 -6.17 -20.81 0.22
CA ILE A 250 -6.35 -22.22 0.60
C ILE A 250 -7.35 -22.97 -0.31
N PRO A 251 -8.54 -22.43 -0.66
CA PRO A 251 -9.51 -23.14 -1.49
C PRO A 251 -9.04 -23.40 -2.94
N SER A 252 -7.93 -22.82 -3.39
CA SER A 252 -7.44 -23.03 -4.76
C SER A 252 -7.02 -24.47 -5.07
N LEU A 253 -6.72 -25.27 -4.03
CA LEU A 253 -6.40 -26.71 -4.10
C LEU A 253 -5.39 -27.10 -5.20
N ASN A 254 -4.47 -26.19 -5.55
CA ASN A 254 -3.35 -26.51 -6.44
C ASN A 254 -2.20 -27.12 -5.63
N GLN A 255 -1.30 -27.84 -6.30
CA GLN A 255 -0.20 -28.56 -5.64
C GLN A 255 0.69 -27.63 -4.80
N ASP A 256 1.02 -26.45 -5.33
CA ASP A 256 1.85 -25.45 -4.64
C ASP A 256 1.23 -25.00 -3.30
N THR A 257 -0.10 -24.85 -3.27
CA THR A 257 -0.84 -24.46 -2.07
C THR A 257 -0.96 -25.64 -1.10
N LEU A 258 -1.22 -26.85 -1.60
CA LEU A 258 -1.28 -28.07 -0.78
C LEU A 258 0.05 -28.34 -0.07
N ASP A 259 1.17 -28.17 -0.77
CA ASP A 259 2.52 -28.33 -0.22
C ASP A 259 2.81 -27.38 0.95
N GLN A 260 2.14 -26.23 1.00
CA GLN A 260 2.34 -25.18 2.00
C GLN A 260 1.21 -25.12 3.04
N LEU A 261 0.17 -25.94 2.89
CA LEU A 261 -1.06 -25.82 3.65
C LEU A 261 -0.86 -26.04 5.16
N GLN A 262 0.01 -26.98 5.54
CA GLN A 262 0.38 -27.15 6.95
C GLN A 262 1.04 -25.89 7.52
N GLY A 263 1.96 -25.28 6.78
CA GLY A 263 2.61 -24.02 7.18
C GLY A 263 1.60 -22.89 7.35
N ILE A 264 0.64 -22.78 6.42
CA ILE A 264 -0.47 -21.82 6.51
C ILE A 264 -1.31 -22.06 7.78
N PHE A 265 -1.58 -23.32 8.15
CA PHE A 265 -2.32 -23.64 9.37
C PHE A 265 -1.54 -23.30 10.64
N VAL A 266 -0.20 -23.42 10.63
CA VAL A 266 0.65 -22.93 11.73
C VAL A 266 0.50 -21.41 11.88
N VAL A 267 0.66 -20.67 10.78
CA VAL A 267 0.50 -19.20 10.76
C VAL A 267 -0.89 -18.79 11.26
N MET A 268 -1.94 -19.44 10.77
CA MET A 268 -3.31 -19.14 11.20
C MET A 268 -3.55 -19.49 12.66
N SER A 269 -2.98 -20.59 13.17
CA SER A 269 -3.09 -20.95 14.58
C SER A 269 -2.49 -19.88 15.49
N ASP A 270 -1.33 -19.36 15.11
CA ASP A 270 -0.62 -18.30 15.83
C ASP A 270 -1.45 -17.00 15.84
N ILE A 271 -1.83 -16.50 14.65
CA ILE A 271 -2.64 -15.30 14.49
C ILE A 271 -3.97 -15.40 15.26
N LEU A 272 -4.70 -16.52 15.14
CA LEU A 272 -5.97 -16.69 15.84
C LEU A 272 -5.79 -16.76 17.36
N THR A 273 -4.69 -17.32 17.85
CA THR A 273 -4.36 -17.34 19.28
C THR A 273 -4.15 -15.90 19.79
N GLU A 274 -3.36 -15.09 19.09
CA GLU A 274 -3.18 -13.67 19.42
C GLU A 274 -4.51 -12.89 19.44
N VAL A 275 -5.41 -13.16 18.49
CA VAL A 275 -6.74 -12.53 18.43
C VAL A 275 -7.59 -12.89 19.65
N LEU A 276 -7.48 -14.12 20.17
CA LEU A 276 -8.18 -14.53 21.39
C LEU A 276 -7.59 -13.87 22.63
N GLU A 277 -6.26 -13.81 22.71
CA GLU A 277 -5.54 -13.17 23.81
C GLU A 277 -5.80 -11.67 23.89
N SER A 278 -6.13 -11.01 22.77
CA SER A 278 -6.51 -9.60 22.75
C SER A 278 -7.81 -9.29 23.50
N GLY A 279 -8.64 -10.30 23.75
CA GLY A 279 -9.89 -10.20 24.52
C GLY A 279 -11.05 -9.51 23.79
N LYS A 280 -10.86 -8.96 22.58
CA LYS A 280 -11.94 -8.31 21.79
C LYS A 280 -12.16 -8.91 20.41
N LYS A 281 -11.65 -10.12 20.15
CA LYS A 281 -11.81 -10.84 18.87
C LYS A 281 -11.27 -10.09 17.64
N ASP A 282 -10.33 -9.18 17.85
CA ASP A 282 -9.58 -8.51 16.77
C ASP A 282 -8.14 -8.24 17.20
N LEU A 283 -7.21 -8.11 16.24
CA LEU A 283 -5.82 -7.72 16.46
C LEU A 283 -5.65 -6.21 16.57
N LEU A 284 -6.58 -5.44 16.02
CA LEU A 284 -6.46 -3.97 15.89
C LEU A 284 -6.87 -3.20 17.15
N VAL A 285 -7.04 -3.88 18.28
CA VAL A 285 -7.69 -3.36 19.49
C VAL A 285 -6.94 -2.21 20.17
N TYR A 286 -5.61 -2.19 20.07
CA TYR A 286 -4.74 -1.23 20.73
C TYR A 286 -3.89 -0.41 19.75
N TRP A 287 -4.22 -0.44 18.46
CA TRP A 287 -3.41 0.21 17.43
C TRP A 287 -3.93 1.60 17.08
N HIS A 288 -3.04 2.57 17.23
CA HIS A 288 -3.17 3.91 16.67
C HIS A 288 -2.31 4.01 15.41
N ASP A 289 -2.83 4.67 14.38
CA ASP A 289 -2.08 4.89 13.14
C ASP A 289 -1.06 6.02 13.39
N ASP A 290 0.20 5.66 13.63
CA ASP A 290 1.32 6.59 13.84
C ASP A 290 1.56 7.54 12.65
N ASN A 291 0.85 7.36 11.54
CA ASN A 291 0.99 8.18 10.34
C ASN A 291 0.09 9.43 10.33
N ILE A 292 -0.78 9.62 11.33
CA ILE A 292 -1.60 10.83 11.45
C ILE A 292 -0.87 11.79 12.38
N GLU A 293 -0.24 12.82 11.80
CA GLU A 293 0.38 13.89 12.60
C GLU A 293 -0.72 14.68 13.35
N PRO A 294 -0.56 14.98 14.65
CA PRO A 294 -1.62 15.58 15.48
C PRO A 294 -2.09 16.97 15.02
N GLU A 295 -1.26 17.69 14.26
CA GLU A 295 -1.50 19.10 13.91
C GLU A 295 -2.57 19.29 12.81
N ASP A 296 -2.95 18.23 12.08
CA ASP A 296 -3.81 18.32 10.89
C ASP A 296 -5.05 17.40 10.92
N GLU A 297 -5.51 16.97 12.10
CA GLU A 297 -6.61 15.99 12.23
C GLU A 297 -7.91 16.33 11.46
N ASP A 298 -8.10 17.59 11.07
CA ASP A 298 -9.26 18.09 10.35
C ASP A 298 -9.06 18.35 8.84
N SER A 299 -7.86 18.11 8.28
CA SER A 299 -7.65 18.33 6.84
C SER A 299 -8.53 17.38 6.01
N LEU A 300 -8.95 17.82 4.82
CA LEU A 300 -9.79 17.00 3.93
C LEU A 300 -9.05 15.74 3.47
N ASP A 301 -7.74 15.82 3.27
CA ASP A 301 -6.89 14.67 2.97
C ASP A 301 -6.88 13.62 4.10
N ILE A 302 -6.75 14.03 5.36
CA ILE A 302 -6.85 13.10 6.49
C ILE A 302 -8.25 12.47 6.57
N ILE A 303 -9.31 13.23 6.29
CA ILE A 303 -10.68 12.68 6.22
C ILE A 303 -10.77 11.60 5.13
N ARG A 304 -10.32 11.88 3.90
CA ARG A 304 -10.32 10.90 2.80
C ARG A 304 -9.51 9.64 3.13
N ARG A 305 -8.33 9.80 3.74
CA ARG A 305 -7.49 8.68 4.19
C ARG A 305 -8.22 7.82 5.19
N ARG A 306 -8.85 8.42 6.21
CA ARG A 306 -9.65 7.71 7.21
C ARG A 306 -10.84 6.99 6.56
N GLU A 307 -11.51 7.62 5.61
CA GLU A 307 -12.62 7.00 4.87
C GLU A 307 -12.16 5.78 4.07
N LEU A 308 -11.02 5.87 3.36
CA LEU A 308 -10.44 4.73 2.65
C LEU A 308 -10.06 3.61 3.63
N LEU A 309 -9.40 3.95 4.74
CA LEU A 309 -8.99 2.98 5.77
C LEU A 309 -10.18 2.29 6.44
N LYS A 310 -11.33 2.95 6.61
CA LYS A 310 -12.55 2.33 7.16
C LYS A 310 -13.09 1.21 6.26
N LEU A 311 -12.83 1.26 4.96
CA LEU A 311 -13.25 0.23 4.00
C LEU A 311 -12.28 -0.95 3.93
N ASP A 312 -11.09 -0.81 4.52
CA ASP A 312 -10.04 -1.82 4.51
C ASP A 312 -10.53 -3.15 5.14
N PRO A 313 -10.37 -4.30 4.46
CA PRO A 313 -10.72 -5.62 4.98
C PRO A 313 -10.17 -5.94 6.37
N VAL A 314 -8.99 -5.41 6.71
CA VAL A 314 -8.43 -5.61 8.05
C VAL A 314 -9.29 -4.98 9.14
N ASN A 315 -10.10 -3.97 8.83
CA ASN A 315 -11.02 -3.32 9.76
C ASN A 315 -12.44 -3.87 9.69
N THR A 316 -12.82 -4.48 8.55
CA THR A 316 -14.21 -4.89 8.29
C THR A 316 -14.43 -6.40 8.38
N VAL A 317 -13.38 -7.21 8.23
CA VAL A 317 -13.48 -8.67 8.20
C VAL A 317 -13.07 -9.28 9.55
N ASN A 318 -13.95 -10.13 10.09
CA ASN A 318 -13.60 -10.98 11.21
C ASN A 318 -12.78 -12.18 10.71
N ILE A 319 -11.54 -12.31 11.20
CA ILE A 319 -10.61 -13.34 10.72
C ILE A 319 -11.05 -14.77 11.07
N PHE A 320 -11.74 -14.99 12.19
CA PHE A 320 -12.27 -16.32 12.53
C PHE A 320 -13.35 -16.74 11.56
N ASP A 321 -14.35 -15.89 11.37
CA ASP A 321 -15.49 -16.20 10.49
C ASP A 321 -15.01 -16.37 9.04
N PHE A 322 -14.08 -15.51 8.62
CA PHE A 322 -13.47 -15.61 7.30
C PHE A 322 -12.71 -16.93 7.13
N PHE A 323 -11.80 -17.26 8.04
CA PHE A 323 -11.03 -18.51 7.95
C PHE A 323 -11.92 -19.76 7.99
N LYS A 324 -12.95 -19.78 8.86
CA LYS A 324 -13.94 -20.88 8.89
C LYS A 324 -14.64 -21.03 7.54
N SER A 325 -15.08 -19.92 6.93
CA SER A 325 -15.72 -19.95 5.62
C SER A 325 -14.80 -20.53 4.53
N LYS A 326 -13.52 -20.19 4.57
CA LYS A 326 -12.51 -20.69 3.62
C LYS A 326 -12.15 -22.16 3.83
N LEU A 327 -12.16 -22.65 5.06
CA LEU A 327 -12.07 -24.09 5.33
C LEU A 327 -13.29 -24.86 4.81
N SER A 328 -14.50 -24.31 4.98
CA SER A 328 -15.72 -24.91 4.41
C SER A 328 -15.70 -24.92 2.88
N GLU A 329 -15.18 -23.85 2.26
CA GLU A 329 -14.98 -23.78 0.80
C GLU A 329 -13.97 -24.84 0.33
N LEU A 330 -12.83 -24.98 1.02
CA LEU A 330 -11.84 -26.00 0.73
C LEU A 330 -12.42 -27.43 0.87
N GLU A 331 -13.17 -27.72 1.93
CA GLU A 331 -13.82 -29.02 2.12
C GLU A 331 -14.79 -29.34 0.97
N ALA A 332 -15.58 -28.36 0.54
CA ALA A 332 -16.49 -28.52 -0.59
C ALA A 332 -15.73 -28.81 -1.89
N ILE A 333 -14.64 -28.08 -2.17
CA ILE A 333 -13.80 -28.29 -3.37
C ILE A 333 -13.08 -29.64 -3.33
N ALA A 334 -12.68 -30.11 -2.14
CA ALA A 334 -12.06 -31.43 -1.97
C ALA A 334 -13.05 -32.60 -2.22
N GLY A 335 -14.36 -32.34 -2.26
CA GLY A 335 -15.39 -33.36 -2.49
C GLY A 335 -16.15 -33.79 -1.23
N GLY A 336 -16.11 -32.98 -0.17
CA GLY A 336 -16.80 -33.20 1.10
C GLY A 336 -15.88 -33.71 2.23
N PRO A 337 -16.44 -33.99 3.42
CA PRO A 337 -15.67 -34.25 4.64
C PRO A 337 -14.69 -35.44 4.52
N GLN A 338 -15.12 -36.52 3.87
CA GLN A 338 -14.32 -37.74 3.77
C GLN A 338 -13.12 -37.55 2.81
N PRO A 339 -13.30 -37.08 1.56
CA PRO A 339 -12.18 -36.70 0.71
C PRO A 339 -11.28 -35.61 1.31
N PHE A 340 -11.85 -34.61 1.99
CA PHE A 340 -11.07 -33.57 2.67
C PHE A 340 -10.15 -34.16 3.73
N ASN A 341 -10.66 -35.08 4.56
CA ASN A 341 -9.86 -35.79 5.53
C ASN A 341 -8.74 -36.61 4.87
N ASP A 342 -9.08 -37.39 3.85
CA ASP A 342 -8.16 -38.35 3.23
C ASP A 342 -7.11 -37.67 2.32
N LEU A 343 -7.44 -36.53 1.71
CA LEU A 343 -6.52 -35.76 0.87
C LEU A 343 -5.65 -34.80 1.68
N ILE A 344 -6.19 -34.21 2.75
CA ILE A 344 -5.57 -33.08 3.43
C ILE A 344 -5.22 -33.42 4.88
N LEU A 345 -6.23 -33.67 5.71
CA LEU A 345 -6.01 -33.78 7.17
C LEU A 345 -5.12 -34.97 7.56
N SER A 346 -5.22 -36.10 6.85
CA SER A 346 -4.40 -37.29 7.13
C SER A 346 -2.92 -37.12 6.81
N HIS A 347 -2.56 -36.12 6.01
CA HIS A 347 -1.18 -35.81 5.61
C HIS A 347 -0.55 -34.70 6.46
N MET A 348 -1.30 -34.11 7.39
CA MET A 348 -0.83 -33.05 8.29
C MET A 348 -0.46 -33.60 9.67
N ASP A 349 0.36 -32.84 10.41
CA ASP A 349 0.57 -33.08 11.83
C ASP A 349 -0.79 -33.05 12.60
N PRO A 350 -1.16 -34.15 13.29
CA PRO A 350 -2.40 -34.23 14.05
C PRO A 350 -2.55 -33.13 15.11
N LEU A 351 -1.45 -32.62 15.68
CA LEU A 351 -1.48 -31.55 16.67
C LEU A 351 -1.94 -30.23 16.06
N ILE A 352 -1.49 -29.91 14.84
CA ILE A 352 -1.89 -28.70 14.11
C ILE A 352 -3.38 -28.78 13.77
N VAL A 353 -3.83 -29.93 13.28
CA VAL A 353 -5.25 -30.16 12.97
C VAL A 353 -6.11 -29.97 14.22
N TYR A 354 -5.70 -30.57 15.34
CA TYR A 354 -6.39 -30.43 16.63
C TYR A 354 -6.43 -28.97 17.11
N GLN A 355 -5.32 -28.25 17.00
CA GLN A 355 -5.24 -26.84 17.42
C GLN A 355 -6.19 -25.97 16.60
N ILE A 356 -6.18 -26.10 15.27
CA ILE A 356 -7.11 -25.38 14.40
C ILE A 356 -8.56 -25.70 14.76
N GLN A 357 -8.92 -26.99 14.89
CA GLN A 357 -10.27 -27.40 15.26
C GLN A 357 -10.73 -26.79 16.58
N LYS A 358 -9.84 -26.69 17.57
CA LYS A 358 -10.12 -26.05 18.86
C LYS A 358 -10.27 -24.53 18.76
N LEU A 359 -9.48 -23.88 17.91
CA LEU A 359 -9.55 -22.43 17.70
C LEU A 359 -10.81 -22.01 16.94
N ILE A 360 -11.30 -22.87 16.05
CA ILE A 360 -12.47 -22.59 15.22
C ILE A 360 -13.78 -23.20 15.75
N SER A 361 -13.76 -23.97 16.84
CA SER A 361 -14.98 -24.38 17.55
C SER A 361 -15.57 -23.19 18.29
#